data_AF-A0AAU1C584-F1
#
_entry.id   AF-A0AAU1C584-F1
#
_cell.length_a   1.000
_cell.length_b   1.000
_cell.length_c   1.000
_cell.angle_alpha   90.00
_cell.angle_beta   90.00
_cell.angle_gamma   90.00
#
_symmetry.space_group_name_H-M   'P 1'
#
loop_
_entity.id
_entity.type
_entity.pdbx_description
1 polymer ?
#
loop_
_entity_poly.entity_id
_entity_poly.type
_entity_poly.pdbx_seq_one_letter_code
_entity_poly.pdbx_strand_id
1 'polypeptide(L)'
;MPSVSPYVTIEEWEASAAAQRAAARGVARLIADTLRHQFPGAAYLVLTSDPEHEPAAQLFPHSIRDETGAALYDFEDHLMPPVEHGTPLSAAWWDLSPRDPFDLRLILRCLHTAGAVFDTYPPDLHTDGDPVDESLPCLLLSSTARPAPFHQENDATASERLLRPYSPPAGSTARHGKAARDS
;
A
#
# COMPACT_ATOMS: atom_id res chain seq x y z
N MET A 1 40.54 -20.59 1.97
CA MET A 1 39.21 -20.17 1.46
C MET A 1 38.38 -19.78 2.67
N PRO A 2 37.88 -18.54 2.76
CA PRO A 2 37.06 -18.14 3.90
C PRO A 2 35.78 -18.99 3.89
N SER A 3 35.50 -19.64 5.01
CA SER A 3 34.29 -20.40 5.26
C SER A 3 33.11 -19.44 5.26
N VAL A 4 32.19 -19.58 4.30
CA VAL A 4 30.93 -18.84 4.32
C VAL A 4 30.11 -19.40 5.48
N SER A 5 29.78 -18.54 6.46
CA SER A 5 28.87 -18.89 7.56
C SER A 5 27.51 -19.32 6.98
N PRO A 6 26.88 -20.41 7.45
CA PRO A 6 25.54 -20.78 7.01
C PRO A 6 24.45 -19.89 7.62
N TYR A 7 24.81 -18.98 8.53
CA TYR A 7 23.91 -18.08 9.22
C TYR A 7 23.97 -16.67 8.63
N VAL A 8 22.80 -16.05 8.49
CA VAL A 8 22.65 -14.62 8.20
C VAL A 8 22.92 -13.84 9.50
N THR A 9 23.70 -12.77 9.39
CA THR A 9 23.95 -11.84 10.50
C THR A 9 22.73 -10.96 10.75
N ILE A 10 22.62 -10.40 11.96
CA ILE A 10 21.53 -9.47 12.28
C ILE A 10 21.55 -8.24 11.36
N GLU A 11 22.74 -7.74 11.02
CA GLU A 11 22.90 -6.61 10.10
C GLU A 11 22.39 -6.93 8.68
N GLU A 12 22.71 -8.11 8.14
CA GLU A 12 22.20 -8.56 6.84
C GLU A 12 20.67 -8.73 6.86
N TRP A 13 20.11 -9.20 7.97
CA TRP A 13 18.66 -9.32 8.15
C TRP A 13 17.97 -7.94 8.19
N GLU A 14 18.51 -6.99 8.94
CA GLU A 14 17.99 -5.61 9.02
C GLU A 14 18.07 -4.90 7.65
N ALA A 15 19.18 -5.05 6.93
CA ALA A 15 19.35 -4.51 5.59
C ALA A 15 18.33 -5.10 4.61
N SER A 16 18.09 -6.41 4.69
CA SER A 16 17.09 -7.10 3.86
C SER A 16 15.67 -6.60 4.19
N ALA A 17 15.34 -6.42 5.46
CA ALA A 17 14.05 -5.89 5.89
C ALA A 17 13.83 -4.44 5.39
N ALA A 18 14.86 -3.59 5.44
CA ALA A 18 14.80 -2.23 4.91
C ALA A 18 14.60 -2.23 3.38
N ALA A 19 15.31 -3.09 2.65
CA ALA A 19 15.15 -3.25 1.20
C ALA A 19 13.74 -3.73 0.83
N GLN A 20 13.19 -4.68 1.58
CA GLN A 20 11.82 -5.18 1.41
C GLN A 20 10.78 -4.08 1.63
N ARG A 21 10.93 -3.24 2.67
CA ARG A 21 10.04 -2.09 2.91
C ARG A 21 10.11 -1.08 1.76
N ALA A 22 11.31 -0.78 1.26
CA ALA A 22 11.48 0.12 0.11
C ALA A 22 10.81 -0.43 -1.15
N ALA A 23 10.99 -1.73 -1.43
CA ALA A 23 10.33 -2.41 -2.55
C ALA A 23 8.79 -2.38 -2.41
N ALA A 24 8.27 -2.66 -1.21
CA ALA A 24 6.83 -2.62 -0.92
C ALA A 24 6.22 -1.24 -1.21
N ARG A 25 6.92 -0.15 -0.88
CA ARG A 25 6.49 1.22 -1.23
C ARG A 25 6.51 1.47 -2.74
N GLY A 26 7.50 0.94 -3.45
CA GLY A 26 7.57 0.99 -4.91
C GLY A 26 6.37 0.29 -5.56
N VAL A 27 6.02 -0.89 -5.08
CA VAL A 27 4.85 -1.65 -5.52
C VAL A 27 3.54 -0.91 -5.18
N ALA A 28 3.42 -0.36 -3.97
CA ALA A 28 2.25 0.44 -3.58
C ALA A 28 2.06 1.65 -4.51
N ARG A 29 3.15 2.30 -4.93
CA ARG A 29 3.11 3.37 -5.91
C ARG A 29 2.74 2.90 -7.31
N LEU A 30 3.25 1.74 -7.74
CA LEU A 30 2.83 1.13 -9.01
C LEU A 30 1.32 0.88 -9.04
N ILE A 31 0.75 0.32 -7.96
CA ILE A 31 -0.70 0.11 -7.84
C ILE A 31 -1.43 1.44 -7.91
N ALA A 32 -1.02 2.44 -7.13
CA ALA A 32 -1.67 3.75 -7.10
C ALA A 32 -1.68 4.45 -8.46
N ASP A 33 -0.52 4.50 -9.13
CA ASP A 33 -0.39 5.12 -10.44
C ASP A 33 -1.22 4.35 -11.51
N THR A 34 -1.30 3.03 -11.40
CA THR A 34 -2.09 2.15 -12.27
C THR A 34 -3.59 2.39 -12.11
N LEU A 35 -4.09 2.34 -10.87
CA LEU A 35 -5.52 2.53 -10.60
C LEU A 35 -5.98 3.95 -10.95
N ARG A 36 -5.13 4.97 -10.75
CA ARG A 36 -5.45 6.34 -11.19
C ARG A 36 -5.49 6.51 -12.70
N HIS A 37 -4.68 5.74 -13.42
CA HIS A 37 -4.74 5.72 -14.89
C HIS A 37 -6.04 5.08 -15.38
N GLN A 38 -6.46 3.97 -14.76
CA GLN A 38 -7.69 3.25 -15.12
C GLN A 38 -8.96 3.96 -14.67
N PHE A 39 -8.91 4.66 -13.53
CA PHE A 39 -10.04 5.34 -12.89
C PHE A 39 -9.66 6.79 -12.59
N PRO A 40 -9.87 7.73 -13.54
CA PRO A 40 -9.63 9.15 -13.32
C PRO A 40 -10.42 9.65 -12.11
N GLY A 41 -9.73 10.26 -11.14
CA GLY A 41 -10.34 10.73 -9.88
C GLY A 41 -10.22 9.75 -8.71
N ALA A 42 -9.68 8.55 -8.91
CA ALA A 42 -9.45 7.61 -7.82
C ALA A 42 -8.53 8.19 -6.73
N ALA A 43 -9.01 8.12 -5.48
CA ALA A 43 -8.32 8.60 -4.30
C ALA A 43 -8.04 7.46 -3.30
N TYR A 44 -8.91 6.47 -3.21
CA TYR A 44 -8.77 5.35 -2.27
C TYR A 44 -8.99 4.01 -2.97
N LEU A 45 -8.15 3.03 -2.65
CA LEU A 45 -8.48 1.61 -2.81
C LEU A 45 -8.88 1.10 -1.42
N VAL A 46 -10.17 0.89 -1.22
CA VAL A 46 -10.73 0.32 0.02
C VAL A 46 -10.55 -1.18 -0.03
N LEU A 47 -10.13 -1.75 1.10
CA LEU A 47 -9.86 -3.16 1.28
C LEU A 47 -10.80 -3.72 2.34
N THR A 48 -11.21 -4.97 2.17
CA THR A 48 -11.87 -5.76 3.21
C THR A 48 -10.87 -6.70 3.85
N SER A 49 -11.03 -6.85 5.17
CA SER A 49 -10.33 -7.85 5.97
C SER A 49 -11.34 -8.91 6.40
N ASP A 50 -11.10 -10.17 6.07
CA ASP A 50 -11.84 -11.30 6.61
C ASP A 50 -10.98 -12.00 7.67
N PRO A 51 -11.16 -11.68 8.97
CA PRO A 51 -10.31 -12.20 10.04
C PRO A 51 -10.53 -13.70 10.31
N GLU A 52 -11.60 -14.30 9.78
CA GLU A 52 -11.88 -15.73 9.94
C GLU A 52 -11.01 -16.59 9.01
N HIS A 53 -10.34 -15.98 8.04
CA HIS A 53 -9.43 -16.65 7.11
C HIS A 53 -7.96 -16.57 7.58
N GLU A 54 -7.14 -17.52 7.10
CA GLU A 54 -5.67 -17.50 7.27
C GLU A 54 -5.10 -16.13 6.89
N PRO A 55 -4.08 -15.57 7.58
CA PRO A 55 -3.50 -14.24 7.31
C PRO A 55 -3.19 -13.95 5.84
N ALA A 56 -2.79 -14.98 5.09
CA ALA A 56 -2.54 -14.88 3.66
C ALA A 56 -3.82 -14.64 2.84
N ALA A 57 -5.00 -15.00 3.31
CA ALA A 57 -6.27 -14.83 2.64
C ALA A 57 -7.13 -13.72 3.23
N GLN A 58 -6.66 -12.95 4.23
CA GLN A 58 -7.49 -11.98 4.94
C GLN A 58 -7.80 -10.73 4.12
N LEU A 59 -6.92 -10.28 3.23
CA LEU A 59 -7.03 -8.96 2.60
C LEU A 59 -7.51 -9.03 1.14
N PHE A 60 -8.56 -8.28 0.82
CA PHE A 60 -9.18 -8.25 -0.51
C PHE A 60 -9.44 -6.81 -0.96
N PRO A 61 -9.34 -6.52 -2.27
CA PRO A 61 -9.87 -5.28 -2.80
C PRO A 61 -11.39 -5.27 -2.70
N HIS A 62 -11.96 -4.20 -2.13
CA HIS A 62 -13.40 -4.02 -1.99
C HIS A 62 -13.93 -3.04 -3.03
N SER A 63 -13.42 -1.80 -3.04
CA SER A 63 -13.83 -0.79 -4.02
C SER A 63 -12.75 0.26 -4.27
N ILE A 64 -12.86 0.94 -5.42
CA ILE A 64 -12.09 2.14 -5.74
C ILE A 64 -13.01 3.33 -5.55
N ARG A 65 -12.55 4.34 -4.80
CA ARG A 65 -13.35 5.51 -4.45
C ARG A 65 -12.65 6.80 -4.79
N ASP A 66 -13.44 7.84 -5.04
CA ASP A 66 -12.95 9.21 -5.17
C ASP A 66 -12.71 9.88 -3.82
N GLU A 67 -12.31 11.16 -3.85
CA GLU A 67 -11.99 11.93 -2.64
C GLU A 67 -13.20 12.22 -1.74
N THR A 68 -14.41 12.08 -2.26
CA THR A 68 -15.68 12.26 -1.53
C THR A 68 -16.25 10.96 -0.98
N GLY A 69 -15.58 9.83 -1.26
CA GLY A 69 -16.03 8.49 -0.88
C GLY A 69 -17.01 7.86 -1.86
N ALA A 70 -17.30 8.49 -3.00
CA ALA A 70 -18.15 7.89 -4.02
C ALA A 70 -17.42 6.71 -4.70
N ALA A 71 -18.12 5.60 -4.87
CA ALA A 71 -17.59 4.42 -5.55
C ALA A 71 -17.42 4.69 -7.06
N LEU A 72 -16.20 4.53 -7.54
CA LEU A 72 -15.85 4.53 -8.97
C LEU A 72 -15.83 3.12 -9.54
N TYR A 73 -15.55 2.13 -8.69
CA TYR A 73 -15.48 0.73 -9.07
C TYR A 73 -15.72 -0.19 -7.88
N ASP A 74 -16.42 -1.30 -8.13
CA ASP A 74 -16.65 -2.38 -7.19
C ASP A 74 -16.03 -3.68 -7.74
N PHE A 75 -15.42 -4.49 -6.89
CA PHE A 75 -14.65 -5.68 -7.26
C PHE A 75 -15.49 -6.98 -7.38
N GLU A 76 -16.81 -6.89 -7.55
CA GLU A 76 -17.74 -8.01 -7.82
C GLU A 76 -17.54 -8.68 -9.21
N ASP A 77 -16.35 -9.20 -9.48
CA ASP A 77 -15.99 -10.05 -10.64
C ASP A 77 -16.04 -9.38 -12.03
N HIS A 78 -15.61 -8.12 -12.11
CA HIS A 78 -15.39 -7.44 -13.39
C HIS A 78 -13.90 -7.21 -13.66
N LEU A 79 -13.52 -7.21 -14.94
CA LEU A 79 -12.19 -6.78 -15.36
C LEU A 79 -12.10 -5.26 -15.28
N MET A 80 -10.99 -4.76 -14.75
CA MET A 80 -10.71 -3.33 -14.73
C MET A 80 -10.40 -2.80 -16.15
N PRO A 81 -10.59 -1.48 -16.38
CA PRO A 81 -10.21 -0.83 -17.64
C PRO A 81 -8.76 -1.16 -18.05
N PRO A 82 -8.45 -1.23 -19.35
CA PRO A 82 -7.10 -1.52 -19.79
C PRO A 82 -6.12 -0.39 -19.45
N VAL A 83 -4.88 -0.77 -19.14
CA VAL A 83 -3.73 0.14 -19.21
C VAL A 83 -3.18 0.11 -20.64
N GLU A 84 -2.76 1.25 -21.17
CA GLU A 84 -2.16 1.33 -22.50
C GLU A 84 -0.90 0.44 -22.60
N HIS A 85 -0.87 -0.41 -23.64
CA HIS A 85 0.22 -1.36 -23.84
C HIS A 85 1.50 -0.65 -24.26
N GLY A 86 2.66 -1.18 -23.84
CA GLY A 86 3.96 -0.61 -24.17
C GLY A 86 4.31 0.65 -23.36
N THR A 87 3.46 1.04 -22.41
CA THR A 87 3.78 2.09 -21.44
C THR A 87 4.68 1.54 -20.33
N PRO A 88 5.51 2.40 -19.69
CA PRO A 88 6.28 2.00 -18.51
C PRO A 88 5.40 1.39 -17.40
N LEU A 89 4.16 1.87 -17.29
CA LEU A 89 3.20 1.36 -16.32
C LEU A 89 2.81 -0.09 -16.64
N SER A 90 2.42 -0.38 -17.88
CA SER A 90 2.11 -1.76 -18.31
C SER A 90 3.31 -2.71 -18.16
N ALA A 91 4.54 -2.25 -18.47
CA ALA A 91 5.74 -3.06 -18.37
C ALA A 91 6.13 -3.40 -16.92
N ALA A 92 5.83 -2.52 -15.96
CA ALA A 92 6.18 -2.71 -14.56
C ALA A 92 5.40 -3.84 -13.86
N TRP A 93 4.25 -4.24 -14.42
CA TRP A 93 3.48 -5.40 -13.95
C TRP A 93 4.05 -6.74 -14.41
N TRP A 94 5.00 -6.71 -15.37
CA TRP A 94 5.69 -7.90 -15.89
C TRP A 94 4.71 -8.93 -16.48
N ASP A 95 4.50 -10.06 -15.82
CA ASP A 95 3.64 -11.16 -16.25
C ASP A 95 2.23 -11.07 -15.62
N LEU A 96 2.02 -10.12 -14.71
CA LEU A 96 0.73 -9.89 -14.07
C LEU A 96 -0.11 -8.90 -14.88
N SER A 97 -1.43 -9.06 -14.81
CA SER A 97 -2.40 -8.22 -15.48
C SER A 97 -2.93 -7.14 -14.55
N PRO A 98 -2.66 -5.83 -14.80
CA PRO A 98 -3.26 -4.73 -14.04
C PRO A 98 -4.79 -4.64 -14.24
N ARG A 99 -5.36 -5.42 -15.16
CA ARG A 99 -6.80 -5.48 -15.41
C ARG A 99 -7.50 -6.54 -14.57
N ASP A 100 -6.75 -7.52 -14.09
CA ASP A 100 -7.30 -8.67 -13.40
C ASP A 100 -7.33 -8.39 -11.88
N PRO A 101 -8.53 -8.35 -11.26
CA PRO A 101 -8.66 -8.28 -9.81
C PRO A 101 -7.88 -9.36 -9.05
N PHE A 102 -7.72 -10.56 -9.63
CA PHE A 102 -7.00 -11.66 -8.99
C PHE A 102 -5.50 -11.36 -8.85
N ASP A 103 -4.89 -10.74 -9.87
CA ASP A 103 -3.49 -10.34 -9.83
C ASP A 103 -3.27 -9.18 -8.86
N LEU A 104 -4.17 -8.20 -8.82
CA LEU A 104 -4.13 -7.14 -7.81
C LEU A 104 -4.24 -7.73 -6.39
N ARG A 105 -5.17 -8.65 -6.17
CA ARG A 105 -5.34 -9.35 -4.89
C ARG A 105 -4.10 -10.13 -4.50
N LEU A 106 -3.45 -10.82 -5.45
CA LEU A 106 -2.21 -11.54 -5.23
C LEU A 106 -1.10 -10.59 -4.71
N ILE A 107 -0.94 -9.42 -5.33
CA ILE A 107 0.07 -8.44 -4.92
C ILE A 107 -0.25 -7.87 -3.53
N LEU A 108 -1.50 -7.48 -3.27
CA LEU A 108 -1.93 -6.95 -1.96
C LEU A 108 -1.68 -7.98 -0.85
N ARG A 109 -1.97 -9.25 -1.11
CA ARG A 109 -1.63 -10.36 -0.21
C ARG A 109 -0.12 -10.44 0.04
N CYS A 110 0.70 -10.41 -1.00
CA CYS A 110 2.16 -10.47 -0.87
C CYS A 110 2.70 -9.30 -0.02
N LEU A 111 2.16 -8.08 -0.20
CA LEU A 111 2.50 -6.93 0.62
C LEU A 111 2.10 -7.13 2.09
N HIS A 112 0.88 -7.61 2.34
CA HIS A 112 0.38 -7.86 3.68
C HIS A 112 1.21 -8.93 4.41
N THR A 113 1.49 -10.07 3.75
CA THR A 113 2.33 -11.15 4.29
C THR A 113 3.78 -10.70 4.52
N ALA A 114 4.27 -9.75 3.71
CA ALA A 114 5.56 -9.09 3.92
C ALA A 114 5.58 -8.12 5.13
N GLY A 115 4.46 -7.98 5.84
CA GLY A 115 4.32 -7.12 7.01
C GLY A 115 4.06 -5.65 6.67
N ALA A 116 3.68 -5.33 5.44
CA ALA A 116 3.29 -3.98 5.08
C ALA A 116 1.96 -3.57 5.75
N VAL A 117 1.84 -2.31 6.11
CA VAL A 117 0.68 -1.76 6.79
C VAL A 117 -0.06 -0.81 5.85
N PHE A 118 -1.38 -0.92 5.80
CA PHE A 118 -2.26 -0.05 5.02
C PHE A 118 -2.82 1.08 5.90
N ASP A 119 -3.22 2.18 5.29
CA ASP A 119 -3.91 3.26 6.00
C ASP A 119 -5.33 2.84 6.39
N THR A 120 -5.97 3.61 7.26
CA THR A 120 -7.39 3.43 7.57
C THR A 120 -8.22 4.39 6.71
N TYR A 121 -9.27 3.87 6.09
CA TYR A 121 -10.23 4.66 5.32
C TYR A 121 -10.97 5.63 6.25
N PRO A 122 -11.16 6.91 5.87
CA PRO A 122 -11.79 7.90 6.75
C PRO A 122 -13.24 7.50 7.10
N PRO A 123 -13.57 7.37 8.41
CA PRO A 123 -14.91 6.96 8.85
C PRO A 123 -16.04 7.85 8.35
N ASP A 124 -15.75 9.14 8.13
CA ASP A 124 -16.74 10.10 7.63
C ASP A 124 -17.05 9.96 6.14
N LEU A 125 -16.28 9.14 5.41
CA LEU A 125 -16.52 8.77 4.01
C LEU A 125 -17.15 7.38 3.86
N HIS A 126 -17.57 6.75 4.96
CA HIS A 126 -18.30 5.48 4.92
C HIS A 126 -19.72 5.71 4.37
N THR A 127 -20.23 4.68 3.71
CA THR A 127 -21.54 4.61 3.06
C THR A 127 -22.29 3.40 3.60
N ASP A 128 -23.62 3.36 3.46
CA ASP A 128 -24.45 2.26 3.99
C ASP A 128 -24.11 0.87 3.40
N GLY A 129 -23.40 0.83 2.27
CA GLY A 129 -22.91 -0.41 1.64
C GLY A 129 -21.53 -0.87 2.13
N ASP A 130 -20.88 -0.11 3.01
CA ASP A 130 -19.59 -0.50 3.57
C ASP A 130 -19.73 -1.61 4.63
N PRO A 131 -18.70 -2.46 4.79
CA PRO A 131 -18.66 -3.41 5.89
C PRO A 131 -18.80 -2.68 7.25
N VAL A 132 -19.48 -3.31 8.19
CA VAL A 132 -19.76 -2.76 9.53
C VAL A 132 -18.49 -2.66 10.41
N ASP A 133 -17.32 -3.01 9.86
CA ASP A 133 -16.05 -2.92 10.56
C ASP A 133 -15.63 -1.46 10.78
N GLU A 134 -15.20 -1.15 12.00
CA GLU A 134 -14.81 0.21 12.41
C GLU A 134 -13.49 0.65 11.76
N SER A 135 -12.66 -0.28 11.26
CA SER A 135 -11.43 0.06 10.55
C SER A 135 -11.34 -0.63 9.19
N LEU A 136 -11.75 0.07 8.13
CA LEU A 136 -11.53 -0.40 6.76
C LEU A 136 -10.10 -0.06 6.33
N PRO A 137 -9.22 -1.06 6.07
CA PRO A 137 -7.91 -0.78 5.51
C PRO A 137 -8.04 -0.18 4.11
N CYS A 138 -7.10 0.70 3.75
CA CYS A 138 -7.07 1.32 2.43
C CYS A 138 -5.65 1.65 1.95
N LEU A 139 -5.49 1.75 0.64
CA LEU A 139 -4.33 2.36 0.02
C LEU A 139 -4.72 3.73 -0.54
N LEU A 140 -3.97 4.76 -0.16
CA LEU A 140 -4.13 6.11 -0.72
C LEU A 140 -3.58 6.13 -2.15
N LEU A 141 -4.46 6.39 -3.11
CA LEU A 141 -4.14 6.40 -4.53
C LEU A 141 -3.77 7.78 -5.03
N SER A 142 -4.06 8.85 -4.29
CA SER A 142 -3.78 10.23 -4.68
C SER A 142 -3.19 11.02 -3.52
N SER A 143 -2.43 12.09 -3.82
CA SER A 143 -2.03 13.09 -2.83
C SER A 143 -3.20 13.94 -2.31
N THR A 144 -4.34 13.91 -3.00
CA THR A 144 -5.59 14.55 -2.55
C THR A 144 -6.35 13.68 -1.54
N ALA A 145 -6.03 12.38 -1.47
CA ALA A 145 -6.60 11.48 -0.49
C ALA A 145 -6.08 11.84 0.90
N ARG A 146 -6.99 12.00 1.86
CA ARG A 146 -6.63 12.27 3.25
C ARG A 146 -6.61 10.95 4.03
N PRO A 147 -5.54 10.63 4.77
CA PRO A 147 -5.57 9.49 5.68
C PRO A 147 -6.49 9.78 6.87
N ALA A 148 -7.12 8.75 7.42
CA ALA A 148 -7.61 8.84 8.80
C ALA A 148 -6.42 8.98 9.77
N PRO A 149 -6.64 9.50 10.99
CA PRO A 149 -5.61 9.50 12.02
C PRO A 149 -5.06 8.08 12.26
N PHE A 150 -3.77 7.88 12.02
CA PHE A 150 -3.12 6.57 12.17
C PHE A 150 -2.73 6.36 13.64
N HIS A 151 -3.51 5.55 14.36
CA HIS A 151 -3.31 5.25 15.77
C HIS A 151 -2.98 3.75 15.96
N GLN A 152 -1.73 3.36 15.71
CA GLN A 152 -1.20 2.09 16.23
C GLN A 152 -0.38 2.39 17.49
N GLU A 153 -1.05 2.44 18.64
CA GLU A 153 -0.49 2.93 19.91
C GLU A 153 0.68 2.10 20.47
N ASN A 154 0.96 0.91 19.92
CA ASN A 154 1.94 -0.03 20.48
C ASN A 154 3.04 -0.46 19.50
N ASP A 155 3.16 0.18 18.33
CA ASP A 155 4.09 -0.26 17.29
C ASP A 155 4.91 0.90 16.74
N ALA A 156 6.04 1.17 17.40
CA ALA A 156 6.98 2.22 17.01
C ALA A 156 7.53 2.06 15.58
N THR A 157 7.40 0.87 14.97
CA THR A 157 7.86 0.57 13.61
C THR A 157 6.73 0.55 12.58
N ALA A 158 5.47 0.66 13.01
CA ALA A 158 4.32 0.65 12.12
C ALA A 158 4.39 1.76 11.09
N SER A 159 4.84 2.95 11.51
CA SER A 159 5.02 4.10 10.62
C SER A 159 6.07 3.86 9.52
N GLU A 160 7.06 2.99 9.75
CA GLU A 160 8.03 2.60 8.72
C GLU A 160 7.47 1.58 7.73
N ARG A 161 6.51 0.77 8.17
CA ARG A 161 5.85 -0.26 7.36
C ARG A 161 4.60 0.24 6.64
N LEU A 162 4.13 1.44 6.97
CA LEU A 162 2.98 2.08 6.37
C LEU A 162 3.20 2.39 4.88
N LEU A 163 2.26 1.94 4.05
CA LEU A 163 2.25 2.15 2.61
C LEU A 163 1.51 3.44 2.25
N ARG A 164 2.26 4.53 2.10
CA ARG A 164 1.75 5.82 1.57
C ARG A 164 2.47 6.18 0.27
N PRO A 165 1.93 5.83 -0.90
CA PRO A 165 2.58 6.03 -2.21
C PRO A 165 3.09 7.45 -2.50
N TYR A 166 2.41 8.48 -1.98
CA TYR A 166 2.71 9.89 -2.25
C TYR A 166 3.20 10.68 -1.03
N SER A 167 3.41 10.03 0.12
CA SER A 167 3.90 10.68 1.33
C SER A 167 5.22 10.06 1.78
N PRO A 168 6.16 10.85 2.31
CA PRO A 168 7.29 10.27 3.04
C PRO A 168 6.75 9.49 4.25
N PRO A 169 7.47 8.44 4.71
CA PRO A 169 7.06 7.72 5.91
C PRO A 169 6.93 8.68 7.09
N ALA A 170 5.93 8.45 7.93
CA ALA A 170 5.73 9.19 9.18
C ALA A 170 6.92 8.91 10.10
N GLY A 171 7.98 9.70 9.98
CA GLY A 171 9.28 9.44 10.61
C GLY A 171 10.44 10.12 9.93
N SER A 172 10.32 10.50 8.65
CA SER A 172 11.31 11.37 7.99
C SER A 172 11.13 12.82 8.41
N THR A 173 11.36 13.11 9.70
CA THR A 173 11.88 14.43 10.05
C THR A 173 13.33 14.43 9.60
N ALA A 174 13.61 15.01 8.45
CA ALA A 174 14.97 15.34 8.07
C ALA A 174 15.61 16.06 9.26
N ARG A 175 16.63 15.43 9.88
CA ARG A 175 17.55 16.13 10.77
C ARG A 175 18.15 17.27 9.96
N HIS A 176 17.52 18.44 10.05
CA HIS A 176 18.06 19.66 9.49
C HIS A 176 19.41 19.89 10.15
N GLY A 177 20.44 19.90 9.30
CA GLY A 177 21.83 19.98 9.71
C GLY A 177 22.05 21.11 10.69
N LYS A 178 22.72 20.78 11.80
CA LYS A 178 23.37 21.75 12.65
C LYS A 178 24.46 22.42 11.81
N ALA A 179 24.11 23.52 11.14
CA ALA A 179 25.07 24.34 10.44
C ALA A 179 26.07 24.87 11.47
N ALA A 180 27.33 24.50 11.28
CA ALA A 180 28.46 25.18 11.88
C ALA A 180 28.35 26.68 11.59
N ARG A 181 28.42 27.50 12.63
CA ARG A 181 28.82 28.90 12.50
C ARG A 181 30.12 29.06 13.27
N ASP A 182 31.20 29.07 12.52
CA ASP A 182 32.39 29.85 12.85
C ASP A 182 31.98 31.32 12.95
N SER A 183 32.27 31.95 14.09
CA SER A 183 32.67 33.35 14.25
C SER A 183 33.14 33.55 15.69
#